data_AF-A0A8I6RLJ7-F1
#
_entry.id   AF-A0A8I6RLJ7-F1
#
_cell.length_a   1.000
_cell.length_b   1.000
_cell.length_c   1.000
_cell.angle_alpha   90.00
_cell.angle_beta   90.00
_cell.angle_gamma   90.00
#
_symmetry.space_group_name_H-M   'P 1'
#
loop_
_entity.id
_entity.type
_entity.pdbx_description
1 polymer ?
#
loop_
_entity_poly.entity_id
_entity_poly.type
_entity_poly.pdbx_seq_one_letter_code
_entity_poly.pdbx_strand_id
1 'polypeptide(L)'
;MVSLISTIDTGHEDFVNDAEIDYYGLQLATCSNDHSVKVFSIKNGTQSLVAELKGHYGPVWQVTWSHPKFGNMLASCSYDRKVIVWKLNREWGKLHEFSNHEASVNSVRFAPHEYGLVLACGSSDGTISILYSNQDTGIWDVKKINNAHAIGCNTVSWCPSGKKKQLVSGGCDSLVKIWQEEPNGWEEKIKLDFHSDWVRDVAWGPSICSPKSTIASCSQDKRVIIWTNENKGSENWVPRVLHTFDDVVWNLSWSLTGNILAVSGGDSKVTLWKENTEGHWTCISDVNKPHTAHQPNEQRAL
;
A
#
# COMPACT_ATOMS: atom_id res chain seq x y z
N MET A 1 2.87 8.84 -21.44
CA MET A 1 2.37 7.73 -22.27
C MET A 1 2.58 6.47 -21.45
N VAL A 2 1.50 5.79 -21.07
CA VAL A 2 1.59 4.49 -20.36
C VAL A 2 1.54 3.43 -21.44
N SER A 3 2.57 2.59 -21.52
CA SER A 3 2.63 1.47 -22.45
C SER A 3 2.58 0.17 -21.68
N LEU A 4 1.76 -0.79 -22.12
CA LEU A 4 1.79 -2.15 -21.61
C LEU A 4 3.14 -2.78 -21.99
N ILE A 5 3.96 -3.12 -20.99
CA ILE A 5 5.31 -3.68 -21.21
C ILE A 5 5.25 -5.21 -21.28
N SER A 6 4.43 -5.82 -20.42
CA SER A 6 4.33 -7.28 -20.29
C SER A 6 3.03 -7.68 -19.60
N THR A 7 2.40 -8.75 -20.06
CA THR A 7 1.30 -9.42 -19.35
C THR A 7 1.85 -10.69 -18.70
N ILE A 8 1.53 -10.87 -17.42
CA ILE A 8 2.02 -11.97 -16.59
C ILE A 8 0.82 -12.85 -16.26
N ASP A 9 0.83 -14.10 -16.74
CA ASP A 9 -0.09 -15.11 -16.22
C ASP A 9 0.43 -15.58 -14.86
N THR A 10 -0.34 -15.31 -13.82
CA THR A 10 0.00 -15.62 -12.43
C THR A 10 -0.27 -17.08 -12.10
N GLY A 11 -1.01 -17.81 -12.94
CA GLY A 11 -1.36 -19.21 -12.73
C GLY A 11 -2.07 -19.47 -11.40
N HIS A 12 -2.70 -18.46 -10.79
CA HIS A 12 -3.55 -18.61 -9.62
C HIS A 12 -4.90 -19.24 -9.99
N GLU A 13 -5.46 -20.02 -9.06
CA GLU A 13 -6.75 -20.69 -9.30
C GLU A 13 -7.96 -19.76 -9.06
N ASP A 14 -7.74 -18.66 -8.31
CA ASP A 14 -8.76 -17.70 -7.91
C ASP A 14 -8.23 -16.26 -8.01
N PHE A 15 -9.07 -15.26 -7.68
CA PHE A 15 -8.77 -13.84 -7.78
C PHE A 15 -7.46 -13.46 -7.07
N VAL A 16 -6.65 -12.66 -7.76
CA VAL A 16 -5.43 -12.05 -7.22
C VAL A 16 -5.82 -10.78 -6.49
N ASN A 17 -5.48 -10.67 -5.21
CA ASN A 17 -5.84 -9.53 -4.38
C ASN A 17 -4.79 -8.42 -4.46
N ASP A 18 -3.51 -8.80 -4.46
CA ASP A 18 -2.40 -7.85 -4.47
C ASP A 18 -1.17 -8.41 -5.19
N ALA A 19 -0.35 -7.49 -5.67
CA ALA A 19 0.87 -7.79 -6.39
C ALA A 19 1.91 -6.69 -6.19
N GLU A 20 3.08 -7.05 -5.63
CA GLU A 20 4.16 -6.11 -5.35
C GLU A 20 5.47 -6.58 -5.98
N ILE A 21 6.20 -5.65 -6.58
CA ILE A 21 7.52 -5.90 -7.17
C ILE A 21 8.61 -5.56 -6.14
N ASP A 22 9.67 -6.36 -6.10
CA ASP A 22 10.84 -6.13 -5.27
C ASP A 22 11.55 -4.80 -5.63
N TYR A 23 12.36 -4.28 -4.70
CA TYR A 23 13.10 -3.02 -4.81
C TYR A 23 13.90 -2.88 -6.12
N TYR A 24 14.44 -3.99 -6.64
CA TYR A 24 15.25 -3.99 -7.87
C TYR A 24 14.45 -4.23 -9.16
N GLY A 25 13.15 -4.49 -9.06
CA GLY A 25 12.34 -4.80 -10.25
C GLY A 25 12.50 -6.22 -10.80
N LEU A 26 13.16 -7.12 -10.06
CA LEU A 26 13.56 -8.45 -10.56
C LEU A 26 12.67 -9.61 -10.07
N GLN A 27 11.89 -9.38 -9.01
CA GLN A 27 10.96 -10.35 -8.45
C GLN A 27 9.59 -9.70 -8.27
N LEU A 28 8.55 -10.47 -8.57
CA LEU A 28 7.15 -10.09 -8.35
C LEU A 28 6.54 -11.10 -7.37
N ALA A 29 5.94 -10.60 -6.30
CA ALA A 29 5.10 -11.39 -5.42
C ALA A 29 3.64 -11.13 -5.78
N THR A 30 2.85 -12.20 -5.86
CA THR A 30 1.41 -12.14 -6.05
C THR A 30 0.72 -12.93 -4.95
N CYS A 31 -0.45 -12.48 -4.51
CA CYS A 31 -1.27 -13.20 -3.55
C CYS A 31 -2.71 -13.32 -4.02
N SER A 32 -3.34 -14.43 -3.66
CA SER A 32 -4.67 -14.79 -4.17
C SER A 32 -5.57 -15.34 -3.08
N ASN A 33 -6.86 -15.40 -3.41
CA ASN A 33 -7.87 -16.13 -2.68
C ASN A 33 -7.57 -17.64 -2.58
N ASP A 34 -6.71 -18.20 -3.44
CA ASP A 34 -6.26 -19.61 -3.39
C ASP A 34 -5.34 -19.96 -2.20
N HIS A 35 -5.14 -19.01 -1.28
CA HIS A 35 -4.33 -19.14 -0.05
C HIS A 35 -2.82 -19.26 -0.31
N SER A 36 -2.38 -19.06 -1.56
CA SER A 36 -0.99 -19.10 -1.95
C SER A 36 -0.43 -17.70 -2.19
N VAL A 37 0.86 -17.55 -1.89
CA VAL A 37 1.67 -16.43 -2.36
C VAL A 37 2.68 -16.97 -3.35
N LYS A 38 2.67 -16.46 -4.58
CA LYS A 38 3.59 -16.91 -5.62
C LYS A 38 4.65 -15.85 -5.87
N VAL A 39 5.90 -16.28 -6.01
CA VAL A 39 7.03 -15.41 -6.31
C VAL A 39 7.55 -15.74 -7.71
N PHE A 40 7.54 -14.75 -8.57
CA PHE A 40 8.01 -14.83 -9.95
C PHE A 40 9.33 -14.08 -10.10
N SER A 41 10.30 -14.65 -10.81
CA SER A 41 11.45 -13.89 -11.29
C SER A 41 11.12 -13.30 -12.65
N ILE A 42 11.37 -12.00 -12.77
CA ILE A 42 11.23 -11.24 -14.00
C ILE A 42 12.64 -10.97 -14.53
N LYS A 43 13.01 -11.65 -15.62
CA LYS A 43 14.27 -11.41 -16.32
C LYS A 43 13.98 -11.25 -17.80
N ASN A 44 14.34 -10.10 -18.38
CA ASN A 44 14.24 -9.82 -19.82
C ASN A 44 12.87 -10.15 -20.44
N GLY A 45 11.77 -9.90 -19.72
CA GLY A 45 10.40 -10.19 -20.18
C GLY A 45 9.98 -11.66 -20.08
N THR A 46 10.86 -12.57 -19.66
CA THR A 46 10.49 -13.94 -19.28
C THR A 46 10.13 -14.00 -17.80
N GLN A 47 9.02 -14.66 -17.53
CA GLN A 47 8.55 -14.96 -16.18
C GLN A 47 8.83 -16.41 -15.84
N SER A 48 9.36 -16.65 -14.65
CA SER A 48 9.51 -18.00 -14.10
C SER A 48 9.01 -18.02 -12.66
N LEU A 49 8.12 -18.96 -12.35
CA LEU A 49 7.73 -19.23 -10.96
C LEU A 49 8.96 -19.73 -10.20
N VAL A 50 9.38 -18.98 -9.19
CA VAL A 50 10.51 -19.30 -8.32
C VAL A 50 10.05 -20.10 -7.11
N ALA A 51 8.92 -19.70 -6.53
CA ALA A 51 8.38 -20.36 -5.35
C ALA A 51 6.87 -20.17 -5.23
N GLU A 52 6.23 -21.20 -4.67
CA GLU A 52 4.85 -21.17 -4.21
C GLU A 52 4.86 -21.30 -2.68
N LEU A 53 4.46 -20.23 -2.00
CA LEU A 53 4.46 -20.12 -0.56
C LEU A 53 3.06 -20.48 -0.04
N LYS A 54 2.95 -21.69 0.51
CA LYS A 54 1.73 -22.18 1.15
C LYS A 54 1.93 -22.19 2.65
N GLY A 55 0.96 -21.62 3.37
CA GLY A 55 1.02 -21.52 4.83
C GLY A 55 -0.16 -20.77 5.45
N HIS A 56 -0.89 -19.99 4.65
CA HIS A 56 -2.15 -19.42 5.03
C HIS A 56 -3.30 -20.41 4.85
N TYR A 57 -4.33 -20.28 5.69
CA TYR A 57 -5.55 -21.10 5.65
C TYR A 57 -6.76 -20.35 5.08
N GLY A 58 -6.56 -19.11 4.65
CA GLY A 58 -7.61 -18.29 4.06
C GLY A 58 -7.03 -17.36 2.99
N PRO A 59 -7.89 -16.58 2.33
CA PRO A 59 -7.48 -15.60 1.33
C PRO A 59 -6.35 -14.69 1.82
N VAL A 60 -5.34 -14.49 0.98
CA VAL A 60 -4.23 -13.59 1.28
C VAL A 60 -4.56 -12.23 0.68
N TRP A 61 -4.55 -11.18 1.51
CA TRP A 61 -5.05 -9.85 1.13
C TRP A 61 -3.96 -8.97 0.54
N GLN A 62 -2.80 -8.91 1.19
CA GLN A 62 -1.72 -8.02 0.80
C GLN A 62 -0.36 -8.70 0.98
N VAL A 63 0.58 -8.32 0.14
CA VAL A 63 1.99 -8.72 0.23
C VAL A 63 2.88 -7.49 0.22
N THR A 64 4.02 -7.57 0.91
CA THR A 64 4.97 -6.45 0.92
C THR A 64 6.41 -6.92 1.03
N TRP A 65 7.29 -6.31 0.25
CA TRP A 65 8.72 -6.62 0.25
C TRP A 65 9.47 -5.84 1.32
N SER A 66 10.42 -6.50 1.97
CA SER A 66 11.35 -5.82 2.87
C SER A 66 12.44 -5.11 2.08
N HIS A 67 13.02 -4.05 2.65
CA HIS A 67 14.18 -3.41 2.04
C HIS A 67 15.37 -4.39 1.91
N PRO A 68 16.09 -4.41 0.77
CA PRO A 68 17.13 -5.41 0.49
C PRO A 68 18.30 -5.42 1.48
N LYS A 69 18.48 -4.34 2.26
CA LYS A 69 19.44 -4.27 3.38
C LYS A 69 19.24 -5.40 4.40
N PHE A 70 18.02 -5.89 4.57
CA PHE A 70 17.68 -6.95 5.52
C PHE A 70 17.66 -8.36 4.88
N GLY A 71 17.99 -8.44 3.59
CA GLY A 71 17.86 -9.63 2.76
C GLY A 71 16.52 -9.66 2.02
N ASN A 72 16.31 -10.74 1.26
CA ASN A 72 15.07 -10.94 0.52
C ASN A 72 14.01 -11.51 1.48
N MET A 73 13.19 -10.64 2.06
CA MET A 73 12.03 -11.02 2.85
C MET A 73 10.74 -10.49 2.24
N LEU A 74 9.67 -11.25 2.48
CA LEU A 74 8.32 -10.92 2.05
C LEU A 74 7.39 -11.10 3.25
N ALA A 75 6.48 -10.17 3.48
CA ALA A 75 5.41 -10.36 4.45
C ALA A 75 4.09 -10.55 3.71
N SER A 76 3.23 -11.43 4.23
CA SER A 76 1.88 -11.65 3.74
C SER A 76 0.88 -11.61 4.88
N CYS A 77 -0.29 -11.01 4.63
CA CYS A 77 -1.40 -10.99 5.58
C CYS A 77 -2.65 -11.65 4.99
N SER A 78 -3.45 -12.28 5.84
CA SER A 78 -4.56 -13.11 5.40
C SER A 78 -5.78 -12.99 6.30
N TYR A 79 -6.92 -13.42 5.75
CA TYR A 79 -8.17 -13.65 6.46
C TYR A 79 -8.06 -14.66 7.61
N ASP A 80 -7.05 -15.53 7.60
CA ASP A 80 -6.78 -16.49 8.68
C ASP A 80 -6.27 -15.87 9.99
N ARG A 81 -6.21 -14.52 10.05
CA ARG A 81 -5.76 -13.70 11.18
C ARG A 81 -4.26 -13.76 11.42
N LYS A 82 -3.50 -14.33 10.47
CA LYS A 82 -2.06 -14.48 10.58
C LYS A 82 -1.35 -13.52 9.65
N VAL A 83 -0.17 -13.11 10.10
CA VAL A 83 0.85 -12.48 9.28
C VAL A 83 2.03 -13.42 9.23
N ILE A 84 2.45 -13.77 8.03
CA ILE A 84 3.59 -14.64 7.82
C ILE A 84 4.71 -13.82 7.19
N VAL A 85 5.89 -13.87 7.80
CA VAL A 85 7.12 -13.33 7.23
C VAL A 85 7.90 -14.47 6.62
N TRP A 86 8.15 -14.38 5.33
CA TRP A 86 8.91 -15.31 4.52
C TRP A 86 10.31 -14.74 4.31
N LYS A 87 11.34 -15.60 4.35
CA LYS A 87 12.71 -15.22 4.04
C LYS A 87 13.29 -16.16 3.00
N LEU A 88 13.90 -15.58 1.99
CA LEU A 88 14.71 -16.32 1.02
C LEU A 88 16.15 -16.39 1.53
N ASN A 89 16.57 -17.59 1.92
CA ASN A 89 17.97 -17.89 2.18
C ASN A 89 18.53 -18.70 1.00
N ARG A 90 18.35 -20.04 1.04
CA ARG A 90 18.61 -20.94 -0.09
C ARG A 90 17.32 -21.27 -0.83
N GLU A 91 16.29 -21.54 -0.05
CA GLU A 91 14.91 -21.72 -0.48
C GLU A 91 14.04 -20.76 0.32
N TRP A 92 12.82 -20.54 -0.16
CA TRP A 92 11.85 -19.75 0.56
C TRP A 92 11.32 -20.53 1.76
N GLY A 93 11.41 -19.92 2.95
CA GLY A 93 10.92 -20.51 4.18
C GLY A 93 10.16 -19.50 5.04
N LYS A 94 9.29 -20.02 5.90
CA LYS A 94 8.61 -19.24 6.93
C LYS A 94 9.61 -18.86 8.02
N LEU A 95 9.90 -17.56 8.15
CA LEU A 95 10.78 -17.02 9.18
C LEU A 95 10.02 -16.77 10.49
N HIS A 96 8.83 -16.17 10.39
CA HIS A 96 8.03 -15.81 11.54
C HIS A 96 6.54 -15.92 11.20
N GLU A 97 5.75 -16.33 12.19
CA GLU A 97 4.30 -16.37 12.12
C GLU A 97 3.74 -15.59 13.30
N PHE A 98 2.90 -14.62 13.01
CA PHE A 98 2.25 -13.76 13.99
C PHE A 98 0.75 -13.97 13.93
N SER A 99 0.13 -14.32 15.06
CA SER A 99 -1.29 -14.70 15.13
C SER A 99 -2.02 -14.10 16.34
N ASN A 100 -1.66 -12.88 16.75
CA ASN A 100 -2.24 -12.24 17.94
C ASN A 100 -3.48 -11.39 17.63
N HIS A 101 -3.93 -11.37 16.38
CA HIS A 101 -5.15 -10.68 15.96
C HIS A 101 -6.37 -11.58 16.10
N GLU A 102 -7.50 -10.99 16.47
CA GLU A 102 -8.76 -11.71 16.68
C GLU A 102 -9.60 -11.79 15.39
N ALA A 103 -9.26 -10.99 14.39
CA ALA A 103 -9.93 -10.94 13.09
C ALA A 103 -8.93 -10.85 11.93
N SER A 104 -9.45 -10.79 10.70
CA SER A 104 -8.70 -10.75 9.43
C SER A 104 -7.68 -9.61 9.43
N VAL A 105 -6.44 -9.90 9.00
CA VAL A 105 -5.42 -8.86 8.79
C VAL A 105 -5.49 -8.40 7.35
N ASN A 106 -5.95 -7.17 7.16
CA ASN A 106 -6.28 -6.64 5.84
C ASN A 106 -5.10 -5.99 5.15
N SER A 107 -4.16 -5.44 5.92
CA SER A 107 -3.01 -4.73 5.36
C SER A 107 -1.73 -4.96 6.15
N VAL A 108 -0.63 -5.01 5.40
CA VAL A 108 0.72 -5.17 5.94
C VAL A 108 1.69 -4.27 5.17
N ARG A 109 2.58 -3.57 5.89
CA ARG A 109 3.62 -2.73 5.24
C ARG A 109 4.90 -2.68 6.05
N PHE A 110 6.04 -2.92 5.39
CA PHE A 110 7.35 -2.68 6.00
C PHE A 110 7.61 -1.18 6.18
N ALA A 111 8.24 -0.84 7.30
CA ALA A 111 8.68 0.51 7.56
C ALA A 111 9.91 0.88 6.71
N PRO A 112 10.17 2.18 6.48
CA PRO A 112 11.42 2.64 5.88
C PRO A 112 12.65 2.05 6.59
N HIS A 113 13.65 1.67 5.80
CA HIS A 113 14.84 0.97 6.29
C HIS A 113 15.66 1.74 7.35
N GLU A 114 15.48 3.06 7.43
CA GLU A 114 16.07 3.93 8.45
C GLU A 114 15.60 3.57 9.86
N TYR A 115 14.40 3.01 9.99
CA TYR A 115 13.80 2.63 11.27
C TYR A 115 14.15 1.21 11.71
N GLY A 116 14.87 0.46 10.87
CA GLY A 116 15.15 -0.96 11.06
C GLY A 116 14.11 -1.87 10.40
N LEU A 117 14.13 -3.15 10.77
CA LEU A 117 13.17 -4.14 10.27
C LEU A 117 11.90 -4.08 11.13
N VAL A 118 10.96 -3.22 10.71
CA VAL A 118 9.68 -3.01 11.39
C VAL A 118 8.53 -3.27 10.41
N LEU A 119 7.50 -3.95 10.88
CA LEU A 119 6.31 -4.30 10.11
C LEU A 119 5.07 -3.74 10.80
N ALA A 120 4.21 -3.01 10.09
CA ALA A 120 2.88 -2.63 10.57
C ALA A 120 1.83 -3.55 9.96
N CYS A 121 0.86 -3.95 10.78
CA CYS A 121 -0.25 -4.81 10.40
C CYS A 121 -1.57 -4.17 10.87
N GLY A 122 -2.49 -3.95 9.93
CA GLY A 122 -3.84 -3.45 10.21
C GLY A 122 -4.85 -4.58 10.18
N SER A 123 -5.63 -4.74 11.26
CA SER A 123 -6.62 -5.81 11.40
C SER A 123 -8.04 -5.28 11.46
N SER A 124 -8.98 -6.13 11.01
CA SER A 124 -10.42 -5.93 11.12
C SER A 124 -10.91 -5.90 12.58
N ASP A 125 -10.09 -6.32 13.55
CA ASP A 125 -10.40 -6.21 14.98
C ASP A 125 -10.28 -4.76 15.51
N GLY A 126 -9.92 -3.82 14.65
CA GLY A 126 -9.74 -2.40 15.00
C GLY A 126 -8.39 -2.10 15.62
N THR A 127 -7.49 -3.08 15.72
CA THR A 127 -6.15 -2.94 16.29
C THR A 127 -5.09 -2.87 15.20
N ILE A 128 -3.99 -2.18 15.52
CA ILE A 128 -2.80 -2.12 14.68
C ILE A 128 -1.66 -2.75 15.47
N SER A 129 -1.03 -3.78 14.91
CA SER A 129 0.16 -4.38 15.50
C SER A 129 1.39 -3.91 14.77
N ILE A 130 2.44 -3.57 15.53
CA ILE A 130 3.73 -3.17 15.00
C ILE A 130 4.76 -4.15 15.54
N LEU A 131 5.37 -4.89 14.62
CA LEU A 131 6.35 -5.92 14.91
C LEU A 131 7.74 -5.35 14.66
N TYR A 132 8.59 -5.41 15.67
CA TYR A 132 9.98 -4.98 15.63
C TYR A 132 10.85 -6.22 15.61
N SER A 133 11.62 -6.43 14.54
CA SER A 133 12.59 -7.51 14.49
C SER A 133 13.96 -6.99 14.86
N ASN A 134 14.56 -7.61 15.87
CA ASN A 134 15.97 -7.42 16.13
C ASN A 134 16.78 -8.45 15.32
N GLN A 135 17.63 -7.97 14.42
CA GLN A 135 18.40 -8.84 13.52
C GLN A 135 19.41 -9.71 14.25
N ASP A 136 19.94 -9.23 15.38
CA ASP A 136 20.99 -9.92 16.13
C ASP A 136 20.43 -11.10 16.93
N THR A 137 19.21 -10.96 17.45
CA THR A 137 18.55 -12.00 18.26
C THR A 137 17.56 -12.84 17.47
N GLY A 138 17.07 -12.35 16.33
CA GLY A 138 16.00 -12.98 15.55
C GLY A 138 14.63 -12.95 16.25
N ILE A 139 14.51 -12.23 17.36
CA ILE A 139 13.26 -12.10 18.13
C ILE A 139 12.42 -10.99 17.52
N TRP A 140 11.11 -11.23 17.47
CA TRP A 140 10.10 -10.26 17.03
C TRP A 140 9.33 -9.76 18.25
N ASP A 141 9.58 -8.51 18.62
CA ASP A 141 8.84 -7.82 19.67
C ASP A 141 7.59 -7.17 19.08
N VAL A 142 6.49 -7.17 19.81
CA VAL A 142 5.20 -6.69 19.30
C VAL A 142 4.70 -5.57 20.18
N LYS A 143 4.43 -4.41 19.57
CA LYS A 143 3.65 -3.33 20.19
C LYS A 143 2.28 -3.30 19.53
N LYS A 144 1.22 -3.44 20.33
CA LYS A 144 -0.16 -3.41 19.85
C LYS A 144 -0.80 -2.07 20.20
N ILE A 145 -1.40 -1.42 19.21
CA ILE A 145 -2.26 -0.24 19.35
C ILE A 145 -3.69 -0.75 19.42
N ASN A 146 -4.24 -0.77 20.62
CA ASN A 146 -5.61 -1.21 20.85
C ASN A 146 -6.58 -0.09 20.48
N ASN A 147 -7.74 -0.46 19.92
CA ASN A 147 -8.82 0.46 19.57
C ASN A 147 -8.38 1.62 18.66
N ALA A 148 -7.56 1.32 17.65
CA ALA A 148 -7.13 2.29 16.65
C ALA A 148 -8.34 2.80 15.86
N HIS A 149 -9.22 1.88 15.44
CA HIS A 149 -10.49 2.17 14.77
C HIS A 149 -11.62 1.40 15.43
N ALA A 150 -12.81 1.99 15.53
CA ALA A 150 -13.92 1.42 16.30
C ALA A 150 -14.51 0.13 15.69
N ILE A 151 -14.48 0.02 14.36
CA ILE A 151 -15.08 -1.11 13.63
C ILE A 151 -13.99 -2.05 13.10
N GLY A 152 -12.91 -1.48 12.54
CA GLY A 152 -11.85 -2.25 11.89
C GLY A 152 -10.86 -1.34 11.17
N CYS A 153 -9.61 -1.79 11.05
CA CYS A 153 -8.56 -1.15 10.26
C CYS A 153 -8.42 -1.87 8.92
N ASN A 154 -8.52 -1.14 7.82
CA ASN A 154 -8.42 -1.71 6.47
C ASN A 154 -7.00 -1.59 5.92
N THR A 155 -6.32 -0.47 6.20
CA THR A 155 -5.07 -0.11 5.55
C THR A 155 -4.11 0.57 6.51
N VAL A 156 -2.81 0.35 6.29
CA VAL A 156 -1.73 1.01 7.00
C VAL A 156 -0.66 1.48 6.01
N SER A 157 -0.15 2.70 6.19
CA SER A 157 0.96 3.23 5.41
C SER A 157 1.96 3.99 6.27
N TRP A 158 3.24 3.75 6.05
CA TRP A 158 4.32 4.45 6.76
C TRP A 158 4.60 5.82 6.17
N CYS A 159 4.99 6.76 7.01
CA CYS A 159 5.60 8.01 6.58
C CYS A 159 7.02 7.73 6.06
N PRO A 160 7.35 8.09 4.81
CA PRO A 160 8.63 7.75 4.17
C PRO A 160 9.80 8.65 4.59
N SER A 161 9.55 9.81 5.19
CA SER A 161 10.59 10.79 5.54
C SER A 161 10.19 11.60 6.78
N GLY A 162 10.27 10.94 7.93
CA GLY A 162 10.09 11.55 9.24
C GLY A 162 11.29 11.30 10.15
N LYS A 163 11.75 12.31 10.90
CA LYS A 163 12.68 12.08 12.02
C LYS A 163 12.07 11.18 13.10
N LYS A 164 10.73 11.19 13.18
CA LYS A 164 9.93 10.32 14.04
C LYS A 164 9.21 9.28 13.20
N LYS A 165 9.03 8.07 13.73
CA LYS A 165 8.22 7.04 13.08
C LYS A 165 6.76 7.46 13.12
N GLN A 166 6.18 7.63 11.94
CA GLN A 166 4.79 7.98 11.77
C GLN A 166 4.12 6.97 10.84
N LEU A 167 2.88 6.66 11.17
CA LEU A 167 2.03 5.74 10.42
C LEU A 167 0.70 6.44 10.18
N VAL A 168 0.10 6.22 9.02
CA VAL A 168 -1.30 6.55 8.77
C VAL A 168 -2.10 5.26 8.66
N SER A 169 -3.30 5.26 9.23
CA SER A 169 -4.25 4.17 9.12
C SER A 169 -5.61 4.66 8.61
N GLY A 170 -6.29 3.82 7.86
CA GLY A 170 -7.66 4.03 7.41
C GLY A 170 -8.56 2.92 7.90
N GLY A 171 -9.73 3.27 8.43
CA GLY A 171 -10.65 2.33 9.03
C GLY A 171 -12.06 2.33 8.46
N CYS A 172 -12.84 1.34 8.88
CA CYS A 172 -14.28 1.24 8.61
C CYS A 172 -15.10 2.28 9.38
N ASP A 173 -14.49 3.07 10.27
CA ASP A 173 -15.14 4.19 10.97
C ASP A 173 -15.13 5.49 10.14
N SER A 174 -14.75 5.43 8.86
CA SER A 174 -14.62 6.57 7.93
C SER A 174 -13.48 7.53 8.29
N LEU A 175 -12.63 7.17 9.26
CA LEU A 175 -11.55 8.02 9.73
C LEU A 175 -10.23 7.63 9.11
N VAL A 176 -9.41 8.65 8.84
CA VAL A 176 -7.99 8.49 8.60
C VAL A 176 -7.26 9.03 9.84
N LYS A 177 -6.41 8.22 10.44
CA LYS A 177 -5.70 8.57 11.68
C LYS A 177 -4.20 8.55 11.45
N ILE A 178 -3.50 9.53 12.01
CA ILE A 178 -2.04 9.59 11.99
C ILE A 178 -1.52 9.26 13.38
N TRP A 179 -0.66 8.26 13.43
CA TRP A 179 -0.01 7.75 14.63
C TRP A 179 1.45 8.15 14.64
N GLN A 180 1.98 8.44 15.82
CA GLN A 180 3.39 8.75 16.02
C GLN A 180 3.95 7.90 17.17
N GLU A 181 5.16 7.36 16.98
CA GLU A 181 5.86 6.69 18.07
C GLU A 181 6.45 7.75 19.02
N GLU A 182 6.00 7.72 20.26
CA GLU A 182 6.58 8.44 21.39
C GLU A 182 7.31 7.42 22.32
N PRO A 183 8.18 7.87 23.23
CA PRO A 183 8.95 6.97 24.10
C PRO A 183 8.09 5.99 24.90
N ASN A 184 6.87 6.40 25.25
CA ASN A 184 5.94 5.64 26.08
C ASN A 184 4.99 4.73 25.27
N GLY A 185 5.02 4.79 23.93
CA GLY A 185 4.11 4.03 23.09
C GLY A 185 3.69 4.78 21.83
N TRP A 186 2.66 4.27 21.18
CA TRP A 186 2.07 4.89 20.00
C TRP A 186 0.87 5.74 20.39
N GLU A 187 0.89 6.99 19.96
CA GLU A 187 -0.17 7.97 20.26
C GLU A 187 -0.87 8.42 18.97
N GLU A 188 -2.19 8.61 19.06
CA GLU A 188 -2.99 9.23 18.01
C GLU A 188 -2.71 10.73 18.01
N LYS A 189 -2.07 11.22 16.95
CA LYS A 189 -1.73 12.65 16.84
C LYS A 189 -2.87 13.44 16.19
N ILE A 190 -3.41 12.89 15.11
CA ILE A 190 -4.36 13.62 14.25
C ILE A 190 -5.44 12.66 13.79
N LYS A 191 -6.67 13.13 13.91
CA LYS A 191 -7.87 12.51 13.35
C LYS A 191 -8.33 13.34 12.16
N LEU A 192 -8.42 12.70 11.00
CA LEU A 192 -8.88 13.30 9.77
C LEU A 192 -10.27 12.76 9.45
N ASP A 193 -11.29 13.60 9.67
CA ASP A 193 -12.69 13.31 9.41
C ASP A 193 -13.17 14.07 8.17
N PHE A 194 -13.33 13.34 7.07
CA PHE A 194 -13.89 13.92 5.84
C PHE A 194 -14.64 12.90 5.00
N HIS A 195 -14.19 11.64 5.03
CA HIS A 195 -14.90 10.56 4.36
C HIS A 195 -16.25 10.28 5.02
N SER A 196 -17.21 9.91 4.18
CA SER A 196 -18.58 9.60 4.62
C SER A 196 -18.84 8.10 4.80
N ASP A 197 -17.92 7.26 4.32
CA ASP A 197 -18.01 5.80 4.35
C ASP A 197 -16.61 5.18 4.56
N TRP A 198 -16.53 3.85 4.60
CA TRP A 198 -15.32 3.10 4.92
C TRP A 198 -14.11 3.50 4.08
N VAL A 199 -13.00 3.80 4.74
CA VAL A 199 -11.73 4.06 4.06
C VAL A 199 -11.16 2.73 3.60
N ARG A 200 -10.90 2.59 2.29
CA ARG A 200 -10.40 1.35 1.68
C ARG A 200 -8.88 1.29 1.71
N ASP A 201 -8.24 2.33 1.23
CA ASP A 201 -6.78 2.43 1.21
C ASP A 201 -6.29 3.84 1.54
N VAL A 202 -5.08 3.92 2.09
CA VAL A 202 -4.39 5.14 2.43
C VAL A 202 -2.93 4.99 2.05
N ALA A 203 -2.42 5.94 1.29
CA ALA A 203 -1.03 5.95 0.84
C ALA A 203 -0.36 7.27 1.23
N TRP A 204 0.72 7.17 2.00
CA TRP A 204 1.56 8.32 2.31
C TRP A 204 2.54 8.57 1.16
N GLY A 205 2.50 9.79 0.59
CA GLY A 205 3.35 10.17 -0.53
C GLY A 205 4.79 10.44 -0.11
N PRO A 206 5.81 9.98 -0.87
CA PRO A 206 7.20 10.30 -0.60
C PRO A 206 7.48 11.79 -0.83
N SER A 207 7.82 12.51 0.24
CA SER A 207 8.12 13.95 0.21
C SER A 207 9.60 14.23 -0.11
N ILE A 208 10.20 13.50 -1.07
CA ILE A 208 11.65 13.59 -1.34
C ILE A 208 12.03 14.98 -1.87
N CYS A 209 11.17 15.57 -2.71
CA CYS A 209 11.45 16.82 -3.41
C CYS A 209 10.69 18.04 -2.85
N SER A 210 9.98 17.90 -1.73
CA SER A 210 9.21 19.01 -1.17
C SER A 210 9.04 18.89 0.35
N PRO A 211 9.00 20.01 1.09
CA PRO A 211 8.74 19.99 2.53
C PRO A 211 7.28 19.61 2.85
N LYS A 212 6.39 19.73 1.86
CA LYS A 212 4.99 19.32 1.95
C LYS A 212 4.84 17.80 2.05
N SER A 213 4.24 17.34 3.15
CA SER A 213 3.80 15.96 3.31
C SER A 213 2.43 15.80 2.68
N THR A 214 2.26 14.73 1.88
CA THR A 214 0.99 14.46 1.20
C THR A 214 0.53 13.06 1.56
N ILE A 215 -0.76 12.90 1.84
CA ILE A 215 -1.43 11.60 2.04
C ILE A 215 -2.57 11.52 1.05
N ALA A 216 -2.75 10.39 0.39
CA ALA A 216 -3.96 10.10 -0.37
C ALA A 216 -4.79 9.08 0.41
N SER A 217 -6.11 9.31 0.48
CA SER A 217 -7.06 8.34 1.02
C SER A 217 -8.18 8.09 0.03
N CYS A 218 -8.64 6.85 -0.04
CA CYS A 218 -9.79 6.46 -0.84
C CYS A 218 -10.82 5.76 0.03
N SER A 219 -12.08 5.94 -0.33
CA SER A 219 -13.20 5.40 0.43
C SER A 219 -14.25 4.77 -0.48
N GLN A 220 -15.10 3.97 0.16
CA GLN A 220 -16.33 3.43 -0.38
C GLN A 220 -17.29 4.55 -0.87
N ASP A 221 -17.13 5.78 -0.38
CA ASP A 221 -17.86 6.97 -0.83
C ASP A 221 -17.52 7.44 -2.26
N LYS A 222 -16.66 6.69 -2.95
CA LYS A 222 -16.20 6.91 -4.34
C LYS A 222 -15.32 8.15 -4.50
N ARG A 223 -14.86 8.76 -3.41
CA ARG A 223 -13.99 9.93 -3.43
C ARG A 223 -12.56 9.54 -3.12
N VAL A 224 -11.65 10.20 -3.80
CA VAL A 224 -10.24 10.23 -3.42
C VAL A 224 -9.93 11.61 -2.86
N ILE A 225 -9.30 11.63 -1.69
CA ILE A 225 -8.94 12.85 -0.98
C ILE A 225 -7.43 12.90 -0.87
N ILE A 226 -6.88 14.08 -1.18
CA ILE A 226 -5.48 14.40 -0.97
C ILE A 226 -5.39 15.32 0.23
N TRP A 227 -4.67 14.88 1.25
CA TRP A 227 -4.36 15.64 2.44
C TRP A 227 -2.97 16.23 2.27
N THR A 228 -2.87 17.56 2.29
CA THR A 228 -1.60 18.27 2.20
C THR A 228 -1.27 18.93 3.52
N ASN A 229 -0.03 18.77 3.95
CA ASN A 229 0.53 19.47 5.09
C ASN A 229 1.83 20.17 4.67
N GLU A 230 1.80 21.49 4.66
CA GLU A 230 2.92 22.32 4.17
C GLU A 230 4.10 22.36 5.15
N ASN A 231 3.86 22.15 6.45
CA ASN A 231 4.88 22.18 7.47
C ASN A 231 4.85 20.89 8.32
N LYS A 232 5.94 20.11 8.30
CA LYS A 232 6.08 18.87 9.09
C LYS A 232 5.87 19.04 10.61
N GLY A 233 5.85 20.29 11.10
CA GLY A 233 5.55 20.64 12.50
C GLY A 233 4.11 21.08 12.77
N SER A 234 3.33 21.48 11.77
CA SER A 234 1.92 21.85 11.96
C SER A 234 1.02 20.62 11.87
N GLU A 235 0.01 20.56 12.73
CA GLU A 235 -1.02 19.51 12.72
C GLU A 235 -2.15 19.83 11.74
N ASN A 236 -2.02 20.92 10.97
CA ASN A 236 -3.03 21.33 10.02
C ASN A 236 -2.87 20.57 8.70
N TRP A 237 -3.78 19.61 8.48
CA TRP A 237 -3.91 18.90 7.21
C TRP A 237 -5.09 19.48 6.45
N VAL A 238 -4.84 19.95 5.24
CA VAL A 238 -5.90 20.49 4.37
C VAL A 238 -6.38 19.37 3.44
N PRO A 239 -7.65 18.93 3.54
CA PRO A 239 -8.23 18.01 2.57
C PRO A 239 -8.54 18.71 1.26
N ARG A 240 -8.21 18.06 0.14
CA ARG A 240 -8.66 18.42 -1.20
C ARG A 240 -9.29 17.19 -1.86
N VAL A 241 -10.52 17.34 -2.36
CA VAL A 241 -11.15 16.28 -3.15
C VAL A 241 -10.49 16.25 -4.51
N LEU A 242 -9.88 15.10 -4.84
CA LEU A 242 -9.23 14.86 -6.14
C LEU A 242 -10.29 14.73 -7.24
N HIS A 243 -11.15 13.74 -7.06
CA HIS A 243 -12.18 13.35 -8.00
C HIS A 243 -13.22 12.48 -7.28
N THR A 244 -14.45 12.51 -7.79
CA THR A 244 -15.51 11.56 -7.40
C THR A 244 -15.70 10.61 -8.56
N PHE A 245 -15.44 9.33 -8.32
CA PHE A 245 -15.57 8.25 -9.30
C PHE A 245 -17.00 7.71 -9.33
N ASP A 246 -17.34 6.99 -10.40
CA ASP A 246 -18.66 6.36 -10.55
C ASP A 246 -18.81 5.12 -9.65
N ASP A 247 -17.68 4.50 -9.27
CA ASP A 247 -17.62 3.31 -8.42
C ASP A 247 -16.58 3.47 -7.29
N VAL A 248 -16.56 2.48 -6.40
CA VAL A 248 -15.66 2.38 -5.25
C VAL A 248 -14.20 2.43 -5.68
N VAL A 249 -13.37 3.09 -4.89
CA VAL A 249 -11.91 3.08 -5.12
C VAL A 249 -11.27 2.15 -4.11
N TRP A 250 -10.53 1.16 -4.62
CA TRP A 250 -9.97 0.08 -3.80
C TRP A 250 -8.58 0.41 -3.28
N ASN A 251 -7.67 0.82 -4.16
CA ASN A 251 -6.25 0.97 -3.84
C ASN A 251 -5.67 2.28 -4.38
N LEU A 252 -4.67 2.79 -3.66
CA LEU A 252 -3.91 3.98 -3.98
C LEU A 252 -2.42 3.69 -3.93
N SER A 253 -1.67 4.14 -4.94
CA SER A 253 -0.21 4.00 -4.93
C SER A 253 0.48 5.24 -5.44
N TRP A 254 1.45 5.71 -4.67
CA TRP A 254 2.29 6.84 -5.05
C TRP A 254 3.49 6.37 -5.84
N SER A 255 3.82 7.12 -6.89
CA SER A 255 5.14 7.00 -7.53
C SER A 255 6.25 7.31 -6.51
N LEU A 256 7.42 6.69 -6.69
CA LEU A 256 8.58 6.92 -5.82
C LEU A 256 9.01 8.41 -5.77
N THR A 257 8.76 9.15 -6.85
CA THR A 257 9.03 10.60 -6.92
C THR A 257 8.01 11.47 -6.16
N GLY A 258 6.86 10.89 -5.78
CA GLY A 258 5.78 11.58 -5.08
C GLY A 258 4.87 12.45 -5.96
N ASN A 259 5.12 12.50 -7.28
CA ASN A 259 4.41 13.41 -8.18
C ASN A 259 3.18 12.81 -8.87
N ILE A 260 3.15 11.48 -9.02
CA ILE A 260 2.07 10.75 -9.67
C ILE A 260 1.39 9.84 -8.65
N LEU A 261 0.05 9.85 -8.66
CA LEU A 261 -0.81 8.96 -7.91
C LEU A 261 -1.52 8.01 -8.88
N ALA A 262 -1.45 6.71 -8.61
CA ALA A 262 -2.25 5.70 -9.28
C ALA A 262 -3.47 5.39 -8.41
N VAL A 263 -4.64 5.38 -9.04
CA VAL A 263 -5.93 5.13 -8.39
C VAL A 263 -6.59 3.94 -9.07
N SER A 264 -6.91 2.91 -8.29
CA SER A 264 -7.60 1.70 -8.77
C SER A 264 -9.08 1.75 -8.42
N GLY A 265 -9.95 1.79 -9.43
CA GLY A 265 -11.40 1.84 -9.28
C GLY A 265 -12.08 0.47 -9.41
N GLY A 266 -13.30 0.36 -8.89
CA GLY A 266 -14.18 -0.80 -9.02
C GLY A 266 -14.67 -1.04 -10.46
N ASP A 267 -14.58 -0.01 -11.31
CA ASP A 267 -14.84 -0.11 -12.75
C ASP A 267 -13.74 -0.86 -13.52
N SER A 268 -12.85 -1.55 -12.80
CA SER A 268 -11.68 -2.29 -13.30
C SER A 268 -10.66 -1.43 -14.03
N LYS A 269 -10.73 -0.09 -13.90
CA LYS A 269 -9.77 0.83 -14.50
C LYS A 269 -8.78 1.37 -13.48
N VAL A 270 -7.58 1.64 -13.97
CA VAL A 270 -6.54 2.36 -13.24
C VAL A 270 -6.35 3.71 -13.88
N THR A 271 -6.50 4.77 -13.08
CA THR A 271 -6.30 6.16 -13.51
C THR A 271 -5.04 6.73 -12.86
N LEU A 272 -4.26 7.48 -13.63
CA LEU A 272 -3.07 8.16 -13.14
C LEU A 272 -3.33 9.66 -13.01
N TRP A 273 -2.93 10.24 -11.89
CA TRP A 273 -3.15 11.63 -11.54
C TRP A 273 -1.84 12.33 -11.21
N LYS A 274 -1.71 13.60 -11.60
CA LYS A 274 -0.55 14.43 -11.27
C LYS A 274 -0.97 15.85 -10.89
N GLU A 275 -0.26 16.40 -9.92
CA GLU A 275 -0.38 17.78 -9.50
C GLU A 275 0.29 18.72 -10.52
N ASN A 276 -0.45 19.74 -10.97
CA ASN A 276 0.09 20.84 -11.75
C ASN A 276 0.78 21.86 -10.84
N THR A 277 1.52 22.81 -11.42
CA THR A 277 2.17 23.92 -10.68
C THR A 277 1.19 24.79 -9.89
N GLU A 278 -0.09 24.80 -10.28
CA GLU A 278 -1.18 25.52 -9.61
C GLU A 278 -1.80 24.74 -8.43
N GLY A 279 -1.35 23.51 -8.17
CA GLY A 279 -1.91 22.64 -7.12
C GLY A 279 -3.24 21.96 -7.49
N HIS A 280 -3.61 22.00 -8.78
CA HIS A 280 -4.72 21.24 -9.34
C HIS A 280 -4.25 19.87 -9.82
N TRP A 281 -5.06 18.85 -9.56
CA TRP A 281 -4.78 17.50 -10.01
C TRP A 281 -5.44 17.23 -11.35
N THR A 282 -4.67 16.68 -12.29
CA THR A 282 -5.16 16.30 -13.61
C THR A 282 -4.95 14.82 -13.85
N CYS A 283 -5.92 14.18 -14.52
CA CYS A 283 -5.79 12.80 -14.95
C CYS A 283 -4.90 12.75 -16.21
N ILE A 284 -3.79 12.01 -16.13
CA ILE A 284 -2.80 11.91 -17.22
C ILE A 284 -3.14 10.75 -18.17
N SER A 285 -3.70 9.67 -17.65
CA SER A 285 -4.02 8.49 -18.45
C SER A 285 -5.01 7.57 -17.75
N ASP A 286 -5.88 6.97 -18.55
CA ASP A 286 -6.74 5.85 -18.21
C ASP A 286 -6.12 4.59 -18.86
N VAL A 287 -5.59 3.68 -18.04
CA VAL A 287 -4.75 2.55 -18.49
C VAL A 287 -5.52 1.57 -19.39
N ASN A 288 -6.86 1.62 -19.39
CA ASN A 288 -7.72 0.70 -20.15
C ASN A 288 -8.36 1.30 -21.40
N LYS A 289 -8.08 2.56 -21.77
CA LYS A 289 -8.52 3.06 -23.08
C LYS A 289 -7.59 2.55 -24.17
N PRO A 290 -8.06 1.75 -25.14
CA PRO A 290 -7.26 1.43 -26.31
C PRO A 290 -6.93 2.74 -27.03
N HIS A 291 -5.65 2.93 -27.36
CA HIS A 291 -5.19 4.07 -28.14
C HIS A 291 -5.94 4.13 -29.47
N THR A 292 -6.89 5.05 -29.61
CA THR A 292 -7.32 5.48 -30.94
C THR A 292 -6.15 6.20 -31.58
N ALA A 293 -5.62 5.56 -32.61
CA ALA A 293 -4.61 6.08 -33.51
C ALA A 293 -4.99 7.46 -34.07
N HIS A 294 -3.96 8.28 -34.27
CA HIS A 294 -3.87 9.38 -35.23
C HIS A 294 -5.06 10.35 -35.33
N GLN A 295 -4.85 11.59 -34.87
CA GLN A 295 -5.45 12.75 -35.53
C GLN A 295 -5.13 12.68 -37.04
N PRO A 296 -6.13 12.65 -37.95
CA PRO A 296 -5.88 12.91 -39.35
C PRO A 296 -5.51 14.38 -39.51
N ASN A 297 -4.45 14.64 -40.27
CA ASN A 297 -4.04 15.95 -40.76
C ASN A 297 -5.26 16.80 -41.17
N GLU A 298 -5.45 17.96 -40.53
CA GLU A 298 -6.12 19.07 -41.18
C GLU A 298 -5.23 19.54 -42.34
N GLN A 299 -5.49 18.98 -43.52
CA GLN A 299 -5.13 19.60 -44.77
C GLN A 299 -5.83 20.97 -44.82
N ARG A 300 -5.06 22.03 -44.60
CA ARG A 300 -5.40 23.35 -45.14
C ARG A 300 -5.38 23.24 -46.66
N ALA A 301 -6.57 23.29 -47.26
CA ALA A 301 -6.74 23.55 -48.68
C ALA A 301 -7.45 24.90 -48.84
N LEU A 302 -6.71 25.81 -49.49
CA LEU A 302 -7.08 27.10 -50.10
C LEU A 302 -7.57 28.22 -49.18
#